data_AF-A0A1Q3GSD3-F1
#
_entry.id   AF-A0A1Q3GSD3-F1
#
_cell.length_a   1.000
_cell.length_b   1.000
_cell.length_c   1.000
_cell.angle_alpha   90.00
_cell.angle_beta   90.00
_cell.angle_gamma   90.00
#
_symmetry.space_group_name_H-M   'P 1'
#
loop_
_entity.id
_entity.type
_entity.pdbx_description
1 polymer ?
#
loop_
_entity_poly.entity_id
_entity_poly.type
_entity_poly.pdbx_seq_one_letter_code
_entity_poly.pdbx_strand_id
1 'polypeptide(L)'
;MQQSMEEMMAQMSQALFPNGDQDIQAGAQEFVHLVKNAVDLEGATRVFMKSAFISRFFAGFSVAKLQDHLVSNLADKYFNECQLKNYYRYLYSLTFVDFLYQKSPSQLSHIPGADPATEAQFYMEESWTTIEDDGFEIPEEYRQTWLKLIPKNVARFCLDGVKKNPQAVDLDEIPGTTGKFGLEVTNPIPTFGVPGIYLYLHNLHLPDGQATKWERTHAVTASNIATMIDEYKVYDMENNFICNLYLTPYHKKVSEKAPEGFQMHPDFGLMLR
;
A
#
# COMPACT_ATOMS: atom_id res chain seq x y z
N MET A 1 30.61 -10.50 12.19
CA MET A 1 30.12 -9.10 12.24
C MET A 1 30.14 -8.41 10.88
N GLN A 2 31.15 -8.60 10.02
CA GLN A 2 31.18 -7.95 8.70
C GLN A 2 30.31 -8.66 7.65
N GLN A 3 30.36 -10.00 7.59
CA GLN A 3 29.44 -10.82 6.77
C GLN A 3 27.95 -10.54 7.10
N SER A 4 27.62 -10.36 8.38
CA SER A 4 26.24 -10.07 8.81
C SER A 4 25.73 -8.68 8.37
N MET A 5 26.62 -7.72 8.10
CA MET A 5 26.22 -6.39 7.63
C MET A 5 26.02 -6.36 6.11
N GLU A 6 26.87 -7.06 5.36
CA GLU A 6 26.70 -7.21 3.91
C GLU A 6 25.42 -7.98 3.56
N GLU A 7 25.15 -9.08 4.28
CA GLU A 7 23.90 -9.85 4.15
C GLU A 7 22.67 -9.00 4.46
N MET A 8 22.72 -8.20 5.53
CA MET A 8 21.63 -7.29 5.90
C MET A 8 21.41 -6.21 4.83
N MET A 9 22.47 -5.62 4.29
CA MET A 9 22.37 -4.61 3.22
C MET A 9 21.83 -5.22 1.91
N ALA A 10 22.21 -6.46 1.59
CA ALA A 10 21.68 -7.18 0.45
C ALA A 10 20.17 -7.47 0.61
N GLN A 11 19.75 -7.94 1.79
CA GLN A 11 18.33 -8.15 2.10
C GLN A 11 17.52 -6.85 2.04
N MET A 12 18.05 -5.76 2.60
CA MET A 12 17.41 -4.44 2.50
C MET A 12 17.31 -3.97 1.05
N SER A 13 18.36 -4.15 0.26
CA SER A 13 18.34 -3.80 -1.16
C SER A 13 17.30 -4.62 -1.92
N GLN A 14 17.21 -5.92 -1.67
CA GLN A 14 16.21 -6.80 -2.30
C GLN A 14 14.78 -6.41 -1.89
N ALA A 15 14.55 -6.04 -0.63
CA ALA A 15 13.26 -5.55 -0.16
C ALA A 15 12.89 -4.20 -0.80
N LEU A 16 13.88 -3.33 -1.04
CA LEU A 16 13.64 -2.04 -1.70
C LEU A 16 13.38 -2.16 -3.20
N PHE A 17 14.10 -3.07 -3.84
CA PHE A 17 14.21 -3.21 -5.29
C PHE A 17 14.07 -4.70 -5.66
N PRO A 18 12.85 -5.26 -5.64
CA PRO A 18 12.63 -6.67 -5.90
C PRO A 18 13.07 -7.10 -7.31
N ASN A 19 13.06 -6.18 -8.29
CA ASN A 19 13.59 -6.41 -9.64
C ASN A 19 15.03 -5.88 -9.84
N GLY A 20 15.75 -5.62 -8.74
CA GLY A 20 17.15 -5.21 -8.73
C GLY A 20 17.41 -3.95 -9.56
N ASP A 21 18.39 -4.04 -10.47
CA ASP A 21 18.84 -2.91 -11.29
C ASP A 21 17.72 -2.27 -12.11
N GLN A 22 16.71 -3.04 -12.53
CA GLN A 22 15.59 -2.48 -13.30
C GLN A 22 14.82 -1.43 -12.49
N ASP A 23 14.58 -1.70 -11.20
CA ASP A 23 13.89 -0.76 -10.31
C ASP A 23 14.76 0.44 -9.97
N ILE A 24 16.05 0.22 -9.77
CA ILE A 24 17.03 1.27 -9.51
C ILE A 24 17.09 2.23 -10.71
N GLN A 25 17.17 1.70 -11.93
CA GLN A 25 17.21 2.50 -13.15
C GLN A 25 15.90 3.25 -13.39
N ALA A 26 14.75 2.61 -13.17
CA ALA A 26 13.46 3.29 -13.31
C ALA A 26 13.32 4.48 -12.35
N GLY A 27 13.69 4.31 -11.09
CA GLY A 27 13.65 5.41 -10.11
C GLY A 27 14.69 6.49 -10.36
N ALA A 28 15.87 6.12 -10.88
CA ALA A 28 16.86 7.09 -11.32
C ALA A 28 16.36 7.91 -12.53
N GLN A 29 15.71 7.27 -13.50
CA GLN A 29 15.12 7.94 -14.66
C GLN A 29 14.01 8.91 -14.25
N GLU A 30 13.17 8.52 -13.29
CA GLU A 30 12.15 9.43 -12.74
C GLU A 30 12.80 10.63 -12.04
N PHE A 31 13.86 10.43 -11.27
CA PHE A 31 14.62 11.54 -10.69
C PHE A 31 15.17 12.48 -11.77
N VAL A 32 15.80 11.94 -12.83
CA VAL A 32 16.31 12.71 -13.97
C VAL A 32 15.19 13.53 -14.63
N HIS A 33 14.02 12.93 -14.82
CA HIS A 33 12.85 13.60 -15.35
C HIS A 33 12.43 14.78 -14.46
N LEU A 34 12.29 14.54 -13.15
CA LEU A 34 11.88 15.55 -12.17
C LEU A 34 12.82 16.75 -12.14
N VAL A 35 14.14 16.54 -12.24
CA VAL A 35 15.15 17.61 -12.29
C VAL A 35 15.45 18.11 -13.70
N LYS A 36 14.59 17.79 -14.69
CA LYS A 36 14.69 18.23 -16.08
C LYS A 36 16.05 17.95 -16.72
N ASN A 37 16.59 16.76 -16.49
CA ASN A 37 17.88 16.29 -17.00
C ASN A 37 19.10 17.11 -16.50
N ALA A 38 18.96 17.84 -15.40
CA ALA A 38 20.06 18.65 -14.85
C ALA A 38 21.14 17.82 -14.11
N VAL A 39 20.87 16.52 -13.90
CA VAL A 39 21.77 15.53 -13.30
C VAL A 39 21.86 14.34 -14.25
N ASP A 40 23.06 13.76 -14.38
CA ASP A 40 23.27 12.55 -15.17
C ASP A 40 22.67 11.31 -14.49
N LEU A 41 22.49 10.24 -15.26
CA LEU A 41 21.84 9.02 -14.77
C LEU A 41 22.65 8.36 -13.63
N GLU A 42 23.98 8.45 -13.67
CA GLU A 42 24.86 7.89 -12.63
C GLU A 42 24.71 8.64 -11.30
N GLY A 43 24.70 9.98 -11.36
CA GLY A 43 24.41 10.84 -10.21
C GLY A 43 23.00 10.61 -9.68
N ALA A 44 22.01 10.54 -10.56
CA ALA A 44 20.62 10.27 -10.20
C ALA A 44 20.45 8.91 -9.52
N THR A 45 21.15 7.87 -9.99
CA THR A 45 21.12 6.52 -9.40
C THR A 45 21.55 6.56 -7.93
N ARG A 46 22.69 7.20 -7.63
CA ARG A 46 23.19 7.30 -6.25
C ARG A 46 22.24 8.05 -5.33
N VAL A 47 21.62 9.11 -5.84
CA VAL A 47 20.69 9.96 -5.08
C VAL A 47 19.38 9.21 -4.84
N PHE A 48 18.86 8.56 -5.87
CA PHE A 48 17.65 7.76 -5.79
C PHE A 48 17.76 6.65 -4.75
N MET A 49 18.83 5.84 -4.81
CA MET A 49 19.01 4.74 -3.86
C MET A 49 19.04 5.22 -2.40
N LYS A 50 19.75 6.33 -2.12
CA LYS A 50 19.80 6.90 -0.78
C LYS A 50 18.45 7.48 -0.34
N SER A 51 17.77 8.18 -1.23
CA SER A 51 16.47 8.80 -0.94
C SER A 51 15.39 7.73 -0.70
N ALA A 52 15.36 6.66 -1.51
CA ALA A 52 14.45 5.52 -1.33
C ALA A 52 14.72 4.76 -0.03
N PHE A 53 15.99 4.63 0.37
CA PHE A 53 16.34 4.05 1.67
C PHE A 53 15.82 4.91 2.82
N ILE A 54 16.10 6.22 2.81
CA ILE A 54 15.67 7.13 3.87
C ILE A 54 14.14 7.21 3.94
N SER A 55 13.46 7.26 2.79
CA SER A 55 11.99 7.39 2.77
C SER A 55 11.26 6.21 3.39
N ARG A 56 11.84 5.00 3.31
CA ARG A 56 11.22 3.77 3.84
C ARG A 56 11.66 3.43 5.27
N PHE A 57 12.91 3.72 5.63
CA PHE A 57 13.46 3.27 6.92
C PHE A 57 13.57 4.36 7.98
N PHE A 58 13.49 5.64 7.63
CA PHE A 58 13.57 6.73 8.61
C PHE A 58 12.18 7.17 9.05
N ALA A 59 11.92 7.07 10.35
CA ALA A 59 10.66 7.53 10.94
C ALA A 59 10.44 9.03 10.68
N GLY A 60 9.20 9.39 10.32
CA GLY A 60 8.78 10.76 10.05
C GLY A 60 9.47 11.38 8.83
N PHE A 61 9.67 10.61 7.76
CA PHE A 61 10.13 11.13 6.48
C PHE A 61 9.15 12.20 5.97
N SER A 62 9.67 13.39 5.65
CA SER A 62 8.89 14.57 5.26
C SER A 62 9.60 15.33 4.14
N VAL A 63 8.93 16.30 3.52
CA VAL A 63 9.54 17.17 2.50
C VAL A 63 10.78 17.87 3.06
N ALA A 64 10.74 18.34 4.31
CA ALA A 64 11.89 18.98 4.96
C ALA A 64 13.06 18.01 5.16
N LYS A 65 12.81 16.77 5.60
CA LYS A 65 13.87 15.76 5.73
C LYS A 65 14.45 15.33 4.38
N LEU A 66 13.61 15.27 3.34
CA LEU A 66 14.08 15.03 1.97
C LEU A 66 14.95 16.20 1.51
N GLN A 67 14.55 17.44 1.78
CA GLN A 67 15.35 18.61 1.49
C GLN A 67 16.71 18.51 2.20
N ASP A 68 16.73 18.29 3.51
CA ASP A 68 17.96 18.15 4.29
C ASP A 68 18.87 17.03 3.75
N HIS A 69 18.28 15.89 3.33
CA HIS A 69 19.02 14.81 2.69
C HIS A 69 19.70 15.25 1.38
N LEU A 70 19.01 16.05 0.58
CA LEU A 70 19.47 16.56 -0.70
C LEU A 70 20.36 17.82 -0.54
N VAL A 71 20.34 18.45 0.63
CA VAL A 71 21.19 19.58 1.03
C VAL A 71 22.59 19.05 1.34
N SER A 72 23.33 18.93 0.26
CA SER A 72 24.78 18.92 0.24
C SER A 72 25.30 19.36 -1.12
N ASN A 73 24.52 19.19 -2.21
CA ASN A 73 24.84 19.70 -3.56
C ASN A 73 23.64 19.76 -4.56
N LEU A 74 22.42 19.35 -4.18
CA LEU A 74 21.36 19.08 -5.17
C LEU A 74 20.06 19.86 -4.96
N ALA A 75 19.56 19.95 -3.72
CA ALA A 75 18.27 20.58 -3.42
C ALA A 75 18.17 22.00 -4.00
N ASP A 76 19.04 22.91 -3.55
CA ASP A 76 18.97 24.33 -3.93
C ASP A 76 19.39 24.59 -5.39
N LYS A 77 20.03 23.60 -6.03
CA LYS A 77 20.57 23.75 -7.40
C LYS A 77 19.61 23.25 -8.47
N TYR A 78 18.86 22.19 -8.18
CA TYR A 78 18.10 21.45 -9.19
C TYR A 78 16.62 21.29 -8.86
N PHE A 79 16.22 21.58 -7.62
CA PHE A 79 14.83 21.51 -7.19
C PHE A 79 14.26 22.89 -6.91
N ASN A 80 13.16 23.21 -7.58
CA ASN A 80 12.21 24.15 -7.02
C ASN A 80 11.24 23.44 -6.05
N GLU A 81 10.39 24.21 -5.39
CA GLU A 81 9.44 23.68 -4.41
C GLU A 81 8.52 22.59 -4.99
N CYS A 82 8.04 22.77 -6.23
CA CYS A 82 7.16 21.81 -6.88
C CYS A 82 7.88 20.50 -7.20
N GLN A 83 9.09 20.57 -7.76
CA GLN A 83 9.93 19.40 -8.06
C GLN A 83 10.26 18.63 -6.78
N LEU A 84 10.57 19.33 -5.69
CA LEU A 84 10.92 18.69 -4.41
C LEU A 84 9.70 17.94 -3.86
N LYS A 85 8.52 18.56 -3.93
CA LYS A 85 7.25 17.92 -3.56
C LYS A 85 6.92 16.73 -4.46
N ASN A 86 7.15 16.84 -5.76
CA ASN A 86 6.94 15.72 -6.69
C ASN A 86 7.88 14.56 -6.42
N TYR A 87 9.15 14.83 -6.09
CA TYR A 87 10.09 13.78 -5.72
C TYR A 87 9.72 13.12 -4.40
N TYR A 88 9.32 13.91 -3.40
CA TYR A 88 8.74 13.39 -2.17
C TYR A 88 7.54 12.47 -2.44
N ARG A 89 6.58 12.92 -3.26
CA ARG A 89 5.40 12.12 -3.65
C ARG A 89 5.77 10.83 -4.36
N TYR A 90 6.78 10.87 -5.24
CA TYR A 90 7.27 9.68 -5.92
C TYR A 90 7.79 8.65 -4.89
N LEU A 91 8.74 9.04 -4.03
CA LEU A 91 9.31 8.18 -2.99
C LEU A 91 8.26 7.65 -2.01
N TYR A 92 7.30 8.50 -1.65
CA TYR A 92 6.17 8.14 -0.80
C TYR A 92 5.26 7.11 -1.47
N SER A 93 5.00 7.28 -2.77
CA SER A 93 4.21 6.35 -3.58
C SER A 93 4.88 4.99 -3.66
N LEU A 94 6.22 4.91 -3.78
CA LEU A 94 6.94 3.63 -3.76
C LEU A 94 6.62 2.79 -2.53
N THR A 95 6.46 3.42 -1.37
CA THR A 95 6.10 2.70 -0.13
C THR A 95 4.65 2.23 -0.16
N PHE A 96 3.76 3.10 -0.66
CA PHE A 96 2.33 2.82 -0.73
C PHE A 96 2.00 1.71 -1.74
N VAL A 97 2.56 1.76 -2.95
CA VAL A 97 2.22 0.81 -4.02
C VAL A 97 2.91 -0.54 -3.85
N ASP A 98 4.10 -0.57 -3.25
CA ASP A 98 4.77 -1.81 -2.91
C ASP A 98 3.95 -2.55 -1.84
N PHE A 99 3.57 -1.82 -0.79
CA PHE A 99 2.80 -2.40 0.31
C PHE A 99 1.39 -2.85 -0.10
N LEU A 100 0.67 -2.07 -0.90
CA LEU A 100 -0.72 -2.38 -1.27
C LEU A 100 -0.88 -3.17 -2.56
N TYR A 101 0.02 -3.04 -3.52
CA TYR A 101 -0.16 -3.61 -4.86
C TYR A 101 1.00 -4.51 -5.29
N GLN A 102 2.01 -4.71 -4.42
CA GLN A 102 3.22 -5.47 -4.74
C GLN A 102 3.87 -4.98 -6.05
N LYS A 103 3.75 -3.68 -6.32
CA LYS A 103 4.33 -3.04 -7.49
C LYS A 103 5.68 -2.45 -7.14
N SER A 104 6.66 -2.75 -7.98
CA SER A 104 8.01 -2.22 -7.85
C SER A 104 8.15 -0.84 -8.51
N PRO A 105 9.23 -0.09 -8.24
CA PRO A 105 9.49 1.20 -8.88
C PRO A 105 9.38 1.20 -10.41
N SER A 106 9.81 0.13 -11.08
CA SER A 106 9.75 0.01 -12.55
C SER A 106 8.34 -0.20 -13.12
N GLN A 107 7.34 -0.43 -12.26
CA GLN A 107 5.95 -0.61 -12.63
C GLN A 107 5.10 0.65 -12.37
N LEU A 108 5.74 1.76 -11.97
CA LEU A 108 5.10 3.05 -11.77
C LEU A 108 5.31 3.96 -12.97
N SER A 109 4.27 4.75 -13.27
CA SER A 109 4.28 5.74 -14.35
C SER A 109 3.76 7.07 -13.82
N HIS A 110 4.42 8.16 -14.19
CA HIS A 110 3.90 9.51 -14.01
C HIS A 110 2.83 9.84 -15.06
N ILE A 111 2.11 10.96 -14.88
CA ILE A 111 1.15 11.45 -15.87
C ILE A 111 1.91 12.01 -17.08
N PRO A 112 1.71 11.48 -18.29
CA PRO A 112 2.39 11.98 -19.48
C PRO A 112 2.07 13.45 -19.75
N GLY A 113 3.10 14.25 -20.03
CA GLY A 113 2.95 15.64 -20.53
C GLY A 113 2.90 16.73 -19.47
N ALA A 114 2.80 16.41 -18.18
CA ALA A 114 2.88 17.39 -17.10
C ALA A 114 4.33 17.88 -16.90
N ASP A 115 4.56 19.19 -16.73
CA ASP A 115 5.90 19.73 -16.42
C ASP A 115 6.17 19.59 -14.91
N PRO A 116 7.11 18.73 -14.48
CA PRO A 116 7.37 18.51 -13.05
C PRO A 116 7.87 19.76 -12.31
N ALA A 117 8.30 20.81 -13.03
CA ALA A 117 8.68 22.09 -12.44
C ALA A 117 7.51 22.97 -12.03
N THR A 118 6.33 22.79 -12.62
CA THR A 118 5.19 23.68 -12.40
C THR A 118 3.90 22.94 -12.05
N GLU A 119 3.85 21.64 -12.29
CA GLU A 119 2.67 20.82 -12.12
C GLU A 119 2.92 19.68 -11.14
N ALA A 120 1.90 19.33 -10.37
CA ALA A 120 1.96 18.18 -9.48
C ALA A 120 1.96 16.88 -10.30
N GLN A 121 2.96 16.04 -10.08
CA GLN A 121 3.01 14.70 -10.65
C GLN A 121 2.24 13.71 -9.76
N PHE A 122 1.46 12.84 -10.40
CA PHE A 122 0.76 11.74 -9.76
C PHE A 122 1.26 10.44 -10.36
N TYR A 123 1.55 9.47 -9.49
CA TYR A 123 2.17 8.21 -9.87
C TYR A 123 1.17 7.03 -9.91
N MET A 124 -0.13 7.35 -9.77
CA MET A 124 -1.34 6.50 -9.88
C MET A 124 -2.58 7.41 -10.10
N GLU A 125 -3.70 6.84 -10.59
CA GLU A 125 -4.99 7.54 -10.79
C GLU A 125 -5.38 8.42 -9.58
N GLU A 126 -5.86 9.63 -9.90
CA GLU A 126 -6.10 10.76 -8.99
C GLU A 126 -6.91 10.38 -7.74
N SER A 127 -6.27 10.25 -6.58
CA SER A 127 -6.88 10.48 -5.25
C SER A 127 -5.96 10.19 -4.05
N TRP A 128 -4.82 9.51 -4.24
CA TRP A 128 -4.12 8.88 -3.11
C TRP A 128 -2.85 9.59 -2.58
N THR A 129 -2.25 10.51 -3.34
CA THR A 129 -0.87 11.00 -3.10
C THR A 129 -0.75 12.38 -2.43
N THR A 130 -1.83 12.98 -1.94
CA THR A 130 -1.81 14.39 -1.51
C THR A 130 -1.64 14.65 -0.03
N ILE A 131 -1.43 13.62 0.79
CA ILE A 131 -1.42 13.84 2.23
C ILE A 131 0.01 14.09 2.74
N GLU A 132 0.36 15.35 2.87
CA GLU A 132 1.59 15.82 3.53
C GLU A 132 1.63 15.32 5.00
N ASP A 133 2.84 15.13 5.54
CA ASP A 133 3.06 14.75 6.95
C ASP A 133 2.64 15.91 7.86
N ASP A 134 1.42 15.83 8.39
CA ASP A 134 0.84 16.78 9.36
C ASP A 134 1.03 16.33 10.82
N GLY A 135 1.93 15.38 11.07
CA GLY A 135 2.07 14.76 12.39
C GLY A 135 0.97 13.74 12.67
N PHE A 136 0.44 13.07 11.64
CA PHE A 136 -0.54 12.01 11.79
C PHE A 136 -0.04 10.91 12.74
N GLU A 137 -0.83 10.70 13.79
CA GLU A 137 -0.68 9.59 14.72
C GLU A 137 -1.88 8.66 14.60
N ILE A 138 -1.61 7.35 14.59
CA ILE A 138 -2.67 6.34 14.62
C ILE A 138 -3.42 6.51 15.95
N PRO A 139 -4.75 6.71 15.94
CA PRO A 139 -5.52 6.88 17.18
C PRO A 139 -5.39 5.64 18.08
N GLU A 140 -5.41 5.83 19.40
CA GLU A 140 -5.14 4.77 20.39
C GLU A 140 -6.07 3.56 20.22
N GLU A 141 -7.33 3.80 19.86
CA GLU A 141 -8.30 2.71 19.60
C GLU A 141 -7.91 1.79 18.43
N TYR A 142 -7.05 2.25 17.52
CA TYR A 142 -6.50 1.46 16.41
C TYR A 142 -5.07 0.96 16.68
N ARG A 143 -4.42 1.40 17.77
CA ARG A 143 -3.04 1.03 18.08
C ARG A 143 -2.88 -0.42 18.54
N GLN A 144 -3.92 -1.11 18.97
CA GLN A 144 -3.82 -2.47 19.54
C GLN A 144 -3.71 -3.56 18.45
N THR A 145 -3.27 -3.24 17.23
CA THR A 145 -3.43 -4.13 16.07
C THR A 145 -2.18 -4.20 15.19
N TRP A 146 -2.22 -5.08 14.20
CA TRP A 146 -1.30 -5.15 13.06
C TRP A 146 -1.08 -3.81 12.33
N LEU A 147 -1.88 -2.77 12.60
CA LEU A 147 -1.71 -1.43 12.05
C LEU A 147 -0.43 -0.70 12.47
N LYS A 148 0.23 -1.10 13.57
CA LYS A 148 1.59 -0.58 13.87
C LYS A 148 2.65 -1.08 12.89
N LEU A 149 2.37 -2.19 12.19
CA LEU A 149 3.29 -2.86 11.28
C LEU A 149 3.20 -2.29 9.87
N ILE A 150 2.18 -1.47 9.57
CA ILE A 150 2.00 -0.88 8.24
C ILE A 150 2.53 0.55 8.19
N PRO A 151 2.96 1.04 7.01
CA PRO A 151 3.40 2.43 6.85
C PRO A 151 2.31 3.44 7.25
N LYS A 152 2.71 4.56 7.90
CA LYS A 152 1.76 5.57 8.40
C LYS A 152 0.85 6.15 7.32
N ASN A 153 1.33 6.34 6.09
CA ASN A 153 0.48 6.69 4.94
C ASN A 153 -0.67 5.72 4.77
N VAL A 154 -0.33 4.44 4.74
CA VAL A 154 -1.28 3.38 4.45
C VAL A 154 -2.30 3.31 5.58
N ALA A 155 -1.85 3.42 6.83
CA ALA A 155 -2.74 3.50 7.98
C ALA A 155 -3.70 4.70 7.89
N ARG A 156 -3.19 5.89 7.58
CA ARG A 156 -4.01 7.09 7.41
C ARG A 156 -5.02 6.92 6.29
N PHE A 157 -4.56 6.45 5.13
CA PHE A 157 -5.37 6.18 3.97
C PHE A 157 -6.57 5.27 4.31
N CYS A 158 -6.30 4.16 5.00
CA CYS A 158 -7.35 3.25 5.46
C CYS A 158 -8.32 3.95 6.42
N LEU A 159 -7.79 4.69 7.41
CA LEU A 159 -8.61 5.40 8.40
C LEU A 159 -9.51 6.47 7.79
N ASP A 160 -9.03 7.23 6.82
CA ASP A 160 -9.82 8.23 6.12
C ASP A 160 -10.95 7.58 5.30
N GLY A 161 -10.70 6.40 4.74
CA GLY A 161 -11.74 5.57 4.12
C GLY A 161 -12.82 5.13 5.12
N VAL A 162 -12.41 4.61 6.28
CA VAL A 162 -13.32 4.18 7.35
C VAL A 162 -14.18 5.35 7.87
N LYS A 163 -13.59 6.53 8.08
CA LYS A 163 -14.31 7.73 8.56
C LYS A 163 -15.41 8.19 7.61
N LYS A 164 -15.24 7.96 6.30
CA LYS A 164 -16.20 8.34 5.27
C LYS A 164 -17.35 7.33 5.14
N ASN A 165 -17.23 6.13 5.71
CA ASN A 165 -18.26 5.10 5.62
C ASN A 165 -19.30 5.24 6.74
N PRO A 166 -20.56 5.61 6.45
CA PRO A 166 -21.62 5.68 7.46
C PRO A 166 -22.02 4.30 8.03
N GLN A 167 -21.65 3.20 7.37
CA GLN A 167 -21.86 1.82 7.80
C GLN A 167 -20.61 1.19 8.44
N ALA A 168 -19.59 1.99 8.78
CA ALA A 168 -18.38 1.47 9.41
C ALA A 168 -18.69 0.79 10.75
N VAL A 169 -18.37 -0.50 10.85
CA VAL A 169 -18.63 -1.34 12.04
C VAL A 169 -17.37 -2.02 12.54
N ASP A 170 -17.40 -2.40 13.81
CA ASP A 170 -16.44 -3.26 14.52
C ASP A 170 -17.01 -4.69 14.71
N LEU A 171 -17.91 -5.12 13.82
CA LEU A 171 -18.56 -6.44 13.81
C LEU A 171 -18.06 -7.29 12.65
N ASP A 172 -18.22 -8.62 12.74
CA ASP A 172 -17.81 -9.55 11.68
C ASP A 172 -18.72 -9.48 10.45
N GLU A 173 -19.92 -8.94 10.63
CA GLU A 173 -20.93 -8.76 9.60
C GLU A 173 -21.46 -7.32 9.64
N ILE A 174 -21.78 -6.79 8.47
CA ILE A 174 -22.35 -5.45 8.33
C ILE A 174 -23.86 -5.54 8.62
N PRO A 175 -24.40 -4.78 9.59
CA PRO A 175 -25.82 -4.83 9.89
C PRO A 175 -26.69 -4.46 8.68
N GLY A 176 -27.75 -5.24 8.44
CA GLY A 176 -28.71 -4.98 7.35
C GLY A 176 -28.29 -5.54 5.98
N THR A 177 -27.23 -6.34 5.92
CA THR A 177 -26.89 -7.09 4.71
C THR A 177 -27.81 -8.27 4.45
N THR A 178 -27.82 -8.75 3.21
CA THR A 178 -28.64 -9.88 2.76
C THR A 178 -27.81 -10.79 1.87
N GLY A 179 -28.10 -12.10 1.87
CA GLY A 179 -27.37 -13.09 1.07
C GLY A 179 -26.24 -13.76 1.84
N LYS A 180 -25.52 -14.66 1.16
CA LYS A 180 -24.42 -15.42 1.79
C LYS A 180 -23.22 -14.55 2.11
N PHE A 181 -22.79 -14.59 3.38
CA PHE A 181 -21.64 -13.85 3.88
C PHE A 181 -20.38 -14.10 3.04
N GLY A 182 -19.80 -13.04 2.50
CA GLY A 182 -18.61 -13.05 1.65
C GLY A 182 -18.79 -13.59 0.24
N LEU A 183 -19.84 -14.36 -0.04
CA LEU A 183 -20.08 -15.03 -1.33
C LEU A 183 -21.05 -14.27 -2.23
N GLU A 184 -21.79 -13.30 -1.68
CA GLU A 184 -22.69 -12.43 -2.41
C GLU A 184 -22.34 -10.97 -2.19
N VAL A 185 -22.40 -10.17 -3.26
CA VAL A 185 -22.05 -8.75 -3.23
C VAL A 185 -22.90 -7.93 -2.25
N THR A 186 -24.10 -8.42 -1.89
CA THR A 186 -25.00 -7.79 -0.91
C THR A 186 -24.68 -8.14 0.55
N ASN A 187 -23.73 -9.04 0.80
CA ASN A 187 -23.22 -9.37 2.14
C ASN A 187 -21.70 -9.54 2.14
N PRO A 188 -20.93 -8.48 1.82
CA PRO A 188 -19.48 -8.56 1.72
C PRO A 188 -18.83 -8.69 3.11
N ILE A 189 -17.60 -9.22 3.14
CA ILE A 189 -16.78 -9.32 4.35
C ILE A 189 -16.26 -7.92 4.73
N PRO A 190 -16.58 -7.39 5.92
CA PRO A 190 -16.02 -6.13 6.40
C PRO A 190 -14.55 -6.32 6.80
N THR A 191 -13.69 -5.44 6.31
CA THR A 191 -12.26 -5.41 6.65
C THR A 191 -11.77 -4.00 6.96
N PHE A 192 -10.65 -3.92 7.66
CA PHE A 192 -9.97 -2.66 7.93
C PHE A 192 -8.91 -2.40 6.87
N GLY A 193 -9.22 -1.53 5.91
CA GLY A 193 -8.32 -1.16 4.83
C GLY A 193 -8.00 -2.31 3.86
N VAL A 194 -7.35 -1.95 2.76
CA VAL A 194 -6.83 -2.93 1.79
C VAL A 194 -5.88 -3.96 2.44
N PRO A 195 -4.98 -3.59 3.39
CA PRO A 195 -4.14 -4.61 4.02
C PRO A 195 -4.93 -5.61 4.86
N GLY A 196 -6.07 -5.19 5.43
CA GLY A 196 -6.97 -6.09 6.16
C GLY A 196 -7.61 -7.14 5.26
N ILE A 197 -7.83 -6.82 3.98
CA ILE A 197 -8.26 -7.80 2.97
C ILE A 197 -7.18 -8.87 2.79
N TYR A 198 -5.92 -8.48 2.61
CA TYR A 198 -4.83 -9.45 2.45
C TYR A 198 -4.64 -10.31 3.69
N LEU A 199 -4.69 -9.70 4.87
CA LEU A 199 -4.60 -10.43 6.14
C LEU A 199 -5.71 -11.48 6.25
N TYR A 200 -6.95 -11.12 5.90
CA TYR A 200 -8.07 -12.05 5.86
C TYR A 200 -7.86 -13.18 4.84
N LEU A 201 -7.56 -12.85 3.58
CA LEU A 201 -7.44 -13.82 2.51
C LEU A 201 -6.26 -14.78 2.70
N HIS A 202 -5.12 -14.31 3.23
CA HIS A 202 -3.98 -15.17 3.55
C HIS A 202 -4.28 -16.20 4.66
N ASN A 203 -5.26 -15.92 5.52
CA ASN A 203 -5.66 -16.81 6.61
C ASN A 203 -6.97 -17.53 6.30
N LEU A 204 -7.51 -17.40 5.09
CA LEU A 204 -8.71 -18.10 4.66
C LEU A 204 -8.35 -19.43 4.02
N HIS A 205 -8.73 -20.53 4.67
CA HIS A 205 -8.41 -21.88 4.27
C HIS A 205 -9.66 -22.65 3.84
N LEU A 206 -9.43 -23.65 2.99
CA LEU A 206 -10.41 -24.68 2.67
C LEU A 206 -10.73 -25.53 3.90
N PRO A 207 -11.88 -26.26 3.93
CA PRO A 207 -12.29 -27.06 5.09
C PRO A 207 -11.30 -28.14 5.52
N ASP A 208 -10.45 -28.60 4.59
CA ASP A 208 -9.38 -29.56 4.85
C ASP A 208 -8.08 -28.93 5.39
N GLY A 209 -8.06 -27.60 5.52
CA GLY A 209 -6.94 -26.82 6.05
C GLY A 209 -5.98 -26.29 4.98
N GLN A 210 -6.21 -26.59 3.70
CA GLN A 210 -5.38 -26.08 2.61
C GLN A 210 -5.54 -24.57 2.43
N ALA A 211 -4.43 -23.90 2.14
CA ALA A 211 -4.43 -22.48 1.79
C ALA A 211 -5.14 -22.23 0.46
N THR A 212 -5.57 -20.98 0.26
CA THR A 212 -6.20 -20.53 -0.98
C THR A 212 -5.28 -19.58 -1.76
N LYS A 213 -5.45 -19.57 -3.08
CA LYS A 213 -4.91 -18.54 -3.97
C LYS A 213 -6.03 -17.58 -4.35
N TRP A 214 -5.70 -16.32 -4.60
CA TRP A 214 -6.70 -15.33 -4.95
C TRP A 214 -6.13 -14.26 -5.88
N GLU A 215 -7.01 -13.66 -6.68
CA GLU A 215 -6.71 -12.49 -7.50
C GLU A 215 -7.85 -11.48 -7.39
N ARG A 216 -7.52 -10.20 -7.23
CA ARG A 216 -8.51 -9.12 -7.29
C ARG A 216 -8.94 -8.92 -8.74
N THR A 217 -10.23 -8.89 -9.01
CA THR A 217 -10.74 -8.63 -10.37
C THR A 217 -10.99 -7.14 -10.59
N HIS A 218 -11.90 -6.55 -9.81
CA HIS A 218 -12.35 -5.17 -9.95
C HIS A 218 -13.16 -4.73 -8.73
N ALA A 219 -13.53 -3.45 -8.68
CA ALA A 219 -14.45 -2.93 -7.68
C ALA A 219 -15.89 -2.97 -8.21
N VAL A 220 -16.82 -3.33 -7.32
CA VAL A 220 -18.26 -3.44 -7.58
C VAL A 220 -19.04 -2.64 -6.52
N THR A 221 -20.35 -2.50 -6.73
CA THR A 221 -21.26 -1.80 -5.80
C THR A 221 -22.50 -2.64 -5.56
N ALA A 222 -23.14 -2.43 -4.40
CA ALA A 222 -24.44 -2.98 -4.07
C ALA A 222 -25.31 -1.88 -3.44
N SER A 223 -26.62 -1.91 -3.68
CA SER A 223 -27.53 -0.85 -3.22
C SER A 223 -27.63 -0.73 -1.69
N ASN A 224 -27.31 -1.79 -0.96
CA ASN A 224 -27.34 -1.85 0.50
C ASN A 224 -25.97 -1.58 1.16
N ILE A 225 -24.91 -1.33 0.37
CA ILE A 225 -23.56 -1.05 0.85
C ILE A 225 -23.14 0.35 0.40
N ALA A 226 -22.81 1.20 1.37
CA ALA A 226 -22.54 2.63 1.15
C ALA A 226 -21.18 2.90 0.46
N THR A 227 -20.28 1.92 0.46
CA THR A 227 -18.92 2.03 -0.06
C THR A 227 -18.64 1.01 -1.15
N MET A 228 -17.52 1.20 -1.86
CA MET A 228 -17.06 0.22 -2.84
C MET A 228 -16.77 -1.14 -2.20
N ILE A 229 -16.94 -2.18 -2.99
CA ILE A 229 -16.67 -3.58 -2.64
C ILE A 229 -15.64 -4.09 -3.64
N ASP A 230 -14.60 -4.76 -3.17
CA ASP A 230 -13.64 -5.43 -4.02
C ASP A 230 -14.07 -6.88 -4.24
N GLU A 231 -14.06 -7.30 -5.51
CA GLU A 231 -14.27 -8.70 -5.89
C GLU A 231 -12.93 -9.42 -6.07
N TYR A 232 -12.85 -10.63 -5.52
CA TYR A 232 -11.71 -11.53 -5.63
C TYR A 232 -12.16 -12.88 -6.16
N LYS A 233 -11.45 -13.42 -7.15
CA LYS A 233 -11.58 -14.84 -7.51
C LYS A 233 -10.68 -15.65 -6.60
N VAL A 234 -11.21 -16.76 -6.08
CA VAL A 234 -10.52 -17.67 -5.19
C VAL A 234 -10.31 -19.01 -5.88
N TYR A 235 -9.11 -19.55 -5.74
CA TYR A 235 -8.66 -20.80 -6.33
C TYR A 235 -8.01 -21.69 -5.26
N ASP A 236 -8.02 -22.99 -5.50
CA ASP A 236 -7.22 -23.91 -4.70
C ASP A 236 -5.72 -23.85 -5.09
N MET A 237 -4.89 -24.66 -4.45
CA MET A 237 -3.46 -24.71 -4.75
C MET A 237 -3.14 -25.30 -6.13
N GLU A 238 -4.07 -26.04 -6.74
CA GLU A 238 -3.99 -26.59 -8.10
C GLU A 238 -4.50 -25.61 -9.18
N ASN A 239 -4.91 -24.40 -8.77
CA ASN A 239 -5.51 -23.34 -9.60
C ASN A 239 -6.91 -23.66 -10.12
N ASN A 240 -7.65 -24.58 -9.49
CA ASN A 240 -9.07 -24.77 -9.79
C ASN A 240 -9.87 -23.62 -9.17
N PHE A 241 -10.79 -23.03 -9.94
CA PHE A 241 -11.67 -21.97 -9.45
C PHE A 241 -12.67 -22.51 -8.41
N ILE A 242 -12.77 -21.82 -7.28
CA ILE A 242 -13.69 -22.17 -6.19
C ILE A 242 -14.91 -21.25 -6.21
N CYS A 243 -14.70 -19.94 -6.06
CA CYS A 243 -15.77 -18.96 -5.97
C CYS A 243 -15.24 -17.53 -6.15
N ASN A 244 -16.18 -16.57 -6.20
CA ASN A 244 -15.88 -15.17 -5.97
C ASN A 244 -16.11 -14.82 -4.50
N LEU A 245 -15.22 -14.03 -3.93
CA LEU A 245 -15.41 -13.37 -2.64
C LEU A 245 -15.56 -11.87 -2.82
N TYR A 246 -16.40 -11.29 -1.96
CA TYR A 246 -16.70 -9.88 -1.90
C TYR A 246 -16.24 -9.32 -0.56
N LEU A 247 -15.32 -8.36 -0.58
CA LEU A 247 -14.77 -7.73 0.63
C LEU A 247 -14.90 -6.22 0.54
N THR A 248 -15.09 -5.55 1.69
CA THR A 248 -15.14 -4.09 1.73
C THR A 248 -14.17 -3.54 2.79
N PRO A 249 -13.17 -2.72 2.39
CA PRO A 249 -12.06 -2.29 3.27
C PRO A 249 -12.38 -1.08 4.14
N TYR A 250 -13.64 -0.68 4.26
CA TYR A 250 -14.02 0.59 4.90
C TYR A 250 -14.65 0.41 6.28
N HIS A 251 -14.21 -0.60 7.04
CA HIS A 251 -14.74 -0.93 8.38
C HIS A 251 -13.68 -0.84 9.47
N LYS A 252 -14.10 -0.87 10.73
CA LYS A 252 -13.24 -0.58 11.90
C LYS A 252 -12.40 -1.78 12.33
N LYS A 253 -12.71 -2.98 11.84
CA LYS A 253 -11.92 -4.19 12.09
C LYS A 253 -11.90 -5.11 10.88
N VAL A 254 -11.02 -6.10 10.93
CA VAL A 254 -11.03 -7.27 10.04
C VAL A 254 -11.99 -8.31 10.63
N SER A 255 -12.96 -8.79 9.84
CA SER A 255 -13.87 -9.86 10.27
C SER A 255 -13.11 -11.14 10.62
N GLU A 256 -13.47 -11.80 11.73
CA GLU A 256 -12.94 -13.11 12.12
C GLU A 256 -13.81 -14.28 11.63
N LYS A 257 -14.96 -13.99 10.99
CA LYS A 257 -15.90 -14.98 10.48
C LYS A 257 -15.47 -15.46 9.10
N ALA A 258 -15.46 -16.77 8.87
CA ALA A 258 -15.25 -17.34 7.53
C ALA A 258 -16.57 -17.43 6.72
N PRO A 259 -16.53 -17.33 5.37
CA PRO A 259 -17.67 -17.63 4.51
C PRO A 259 -18.03 -19.13 4.58
N GLU A 260 -19.25 -19.46 4.17
CA GLU A 260 -19.68 -20.86 4.07
C GLU A 260 -18.71 -21.64 3.15
N GLY A 261 -18.25 -22.82 3.60
CA GLY A 261 -17.30 -23.63 2.86
C GLY A 261 -15.83 -23.29 3.08
N PHE A 262 -15.51 -22.40 4.03
CA PHE A 262 -14.15 -22.05 4.42
C PHE A 262 -13.97 -22.09 5.94
N GLN A 263 -12.72 -21.95 6.37
CA GLN A 263 -12.35 -21.75 7.77
C GLN A 263 -11.23 -20.72 7.88
N MET A 264 -11.18 -19.98 8.99
CA MET A 264 -10.04 -19.13 9.29
C MET A 264 -8.91 -19.96 9.91
N HIS A 265 -7.66 -19.60 9.60
CA HIS A 265 -6.49 -20.16 10.27
C HIS A 265 -6.63 -20.00 11.80
N PRO A 266 -6.29 -21.03 12.61
CA PRO A 266 -6.53 -21.00 14.07
C PRO A 266 -5.92 -19.80 14.79
N ASP A 267 -4.77 -19.32 14.32
CA ASP A 267 -4.06 -18.20 14.93
C ASP A 267 -4.53 -16.83 14.43
N PHE A 268 -5.47 -16.77 13.49
CA PHE A 268 -5.89 -15.53 12.85
C PHE A 268 -6.37 -14.48 13.86
N GLY A 269 -7.26 -14.87 14.78
CA GLY A 269 -7.77 -13.97 15.82
C GLY A 269 -6.68 -13.50 16.80
N LEU A 270 -5.57 -14.23 16.94
CA LEU A 270 -4.42 -13.80 17.72
C LEU A 270 -3.60 -12.74 16.99
N MET A 271 -3.50 -12.80 15.65
CA MET A 271 -2.78 -11.81 14.85
C MET A 271 -3.47 -10.44 14.81
N LEU A 272 -4.77 -10.40 15.09
CA LEU A 272 -5.56 -9.16 15.09
C LEU A 272 -5.50 -8.39 16.41
N ARG A 273 -4.98 -9.00 17.48
CA ARG A 273 -5.01 -8.51 18.86
C ARG A 273 -3.64 -8.07 19.38
#